data_AF-A0A1L7WQ44-F1
#
_entry.id   AF-A0A1L7WQ44-F1
#
_cell.length_a   1.000
_cell.length_b   1.000
_cell.length_c   1.000
_cell.angle_alpha   90.00
_cell.angle_beta   90.00
_cell.angle_gamma   90.00
#
_symmetry.space_group_name_H-M   'P 1'
#
loop_
_entity.id
_entity.type
_entity.pdbx_description
1 polymer ?
#
loop_
_entity_poly.entity_id
_entity_poly.type
_entity_poly.pdbx_seq_one_letter_code
_entity_poly.pdbx_strand_id
1 'polypeptide(L)'
;MDDNTSTRVTPHIASVSMWEGNLGDIYPPDGGSQQAKDVIDALEGAGIPCCLVGVAALKYFGAARISEDWTICVPTEQLSAASSVLQSQSTHELCAPRHPYPESLYHTFPLFKLKGSVAWIQLVPSSDCHFECTPSNFERSHKGLPYARLDIFAQSLLDTYDLVDLVDLVDGMDLSPEWGIENLQLDGTVDVAWAERKNEAIRASVPLTDSSCLLELNAAPWGRRETWEGIVGSKQSRIGPEIPKEFWATRFRPKGDQDPRLPRGEGAFDSLKDMKYSGDPGNYDVVVVNWDQVAET
;
A
#
# COMPACT_ATOMS: atom_id res chain seq x y z
N MET A 1 -38.01 9.86 -49.23
CA MET A 1 -36.78 9.40 -49.90
C MET A 1 -35.65 10.24 -49.35
N ASP A 2 -35.06 9.65 -48.31
CA ASP A 2 -33.68 9.70 -47.86
C ASP A 2 -33.07 11.04 -47.38
N ASP A 3 -33.26 11.19 -46.07
CA ASP A 3 -32.36 11.79 -45.08
C ASP A 3 -30.93 11.24 -45.21
N ASN A 4 -29.92 12.10 -45.18
CA ASN A 4 -28.52 11.65 -45.05
C ASN A 4 -27.69 12.65 -44.24
N THR A 5 -27.92 12.64 -42.93
CA THR A 5 -26.98 13.16 -41.93
C THR A 5 -25.81 12.19 -41.76
N SER A 6 -24.65 12.55 -42.30
CA SER A 6 -23.39 11.87 -42.02
C SER A 6 -22.84 12.36 -40.67
N THR A 7 -23.22 11.69 -39.60
CA THR A 7 -22.55 11.79 -38.29
C THR A 7 -21.44 10.74 -38.24
N ARG A 8 -20.19 11.19 -38.32
CA ARG A 8 -19.02 10.38 -37.96
C ARG A 8 -19.14 9.98 -36.49
N VAL A 9 -19.39 8.71 -36.24
CA VAL A 9 -19.26 8.11 -34.91
C VAL A 9 -17.77 7.86 -34.68
N THR A 10 -17.11 8.75 -33.95
CA THR A 10 -15.87 8.41 -33.23
C THR A 10 -16.23 7.45 -32.10
N PRO A 11 -15.60 6.27 -31.98
CA PRO A 11 -15.83 5.41 -30.84
C PRO A 11 -15.25 6.10 -29.61
N HIS A 12 -16.13 6.58 -28.73
CA HIS A 12 -15.77 6.84 -27.35
C HIS A 12 -15.35 5.50 -26.75
N ILE A 13 -14.05 5.31 -26.54
CA ILE A 13 -13.56 4.32 -25.59
C ILE A 13 -14.08 4.80 -24.25
N ALA A 14 -15.16 4.18 -23.77
CA ALA A 14 -15.65 4.40 -22.43
C ALA A 14 -14.51 4.03 -21.47
N SER A 15 -14.01 5.01 -20.73
CA SER A 15 -13.15 4.77 -19.59
C SER A 15 -13.95 3.97 -18.57
N VAL A 16 -13.81 2.64 -18.60
CA VAL A 16 -14.24 1.80 -17.48
C VAL A 16 -13.44 2.30 -16.29
N SER A 17 -14.14 2.62 -15.21
CA SER A 17 -13.50 3.11 -14.00
C SER A 17 -12.46 2.07 -13.56
N MET A 18 -11.24 2.50 -13.31
CA MET A 18 -10.11 1.64 -12.95
C MET A 18 -10.30 0.86 -11.63
N TRP A 19 -11.40 1.16 -10.92
CA TRP A 19 -11.86 0.49 -9.69
C TRP A 19 -12.82 -0.66 -9.95
N GLU A 20 -13.33 -0.81 -11.18
CA GLU A 20 -14.23 -1.87 -11.57
C GLU A 20 -13.46 -2.86 -12.44
N GLY A 21 -13.44 -4.14 -12.03
CA GLY A 21 -12.97 -5.22 -12.87
C GLY A 21 -13.66 -5.22 -14.24
N ASN A 22 -13.10 -5.95 -15.19
CA ASN A 22 -13.76 -6.23 -16.45
C ASN A 22 -14.99 -7.09 -16.14
N LEU A 23 -16.02 -6.98 -16.99
CA LEU A 23 -17.21 -7.81 -16.88
C LEU A 23 -16.80 -9.30 -16.88
N GLY A 24 -17.10 -10.01 -15.79
CA GLY A 24 -16.76 -11.42 -15.60
C GLY A 24 -15.50 -11.67 -14.77
N ASP A 25 -14.78 -10.64 -14.34
CA ASP A 25 -13.69 -10.79 -13.37
C ASP A 25 -14.25 -11.25 -12.02
N ILE A 26 -13.51 -12.16 -11.37
CA ILE A 26 -13.87 -12.68 -10.05
C ILE A 26 -13.04 -12.03 -8.95
N TYR A 27 -13.65 -11.88 -7.78
CA TYR A 27 -12.95 -11.58 -6.55
C TYR A 27 -12.24 -12.84 -6.05
N PRO A 28 -10.90 -12.88 -6.00
CA PRO A 28 -10.19 -14.02 -5.48
C PRO A 28 -10.53 -14.21 -3.99
N PRO A 29 -10.86 -15.44 -3.53
CA PRO A 29 -11.34 -15.68 -2.17
C PRO A 29 -10.29 -15.37 -1.08
N ASP A 30 -9.02 -15.24 -1.46
CA ASP A 30 -7.90 -14.88 -0.60
C ASP A 30 -7.40 -13.44 -0.82
N GLY A 31 -8.18 -12.61 -1.50
CA GLY A 31 -7.82 -11.23 -1.85
C GLY A 31 -6.67 -11.13 -2.86
N GLY A 32 -6.33 -12.23 -3.56
CA GLY A 32 -5.30 -12.26 -4.58
C GLY A 32 -3.92 -12.66 -4.06
N SER A 33 -3.82 -13.14 -2.81
CA SER A 33 -2.54 -13.43 -2.16
C SER A 33 -1.75 -14.55 -2.84
N GLN A 34 -2.43 -15.54 -3.40
CA GLN A 34 -1.80 -16.62 -4.17
C GLN A 34 -1.23 -16.09 -5.49
N GLN A 35 -1.93 -15.19 -6.17
CA GLN A 35 -1.42 -14.66 -7.44
C GLN A 35 -0.28 -13.67 -7.23
N ALA A 36 -0.32 -12.89 -6.16
CA ALA A 36 0.85 -12.14 -5.72
C ALA A 36 2.03 -13.08 -5.46
N LYS A 37 1.81 -14.22 -4.79
CA LYS A 37 2.85 -15.22 -4.57
C LYS A 37 3.40 -15.80 -5.87
N ASP A 38 2.55 -16.13 -6.84
CA ASP A 38 2.99 -16.68 -8.13
C ASP A 38 3.86 -15.67 -8.90
N VAL A 39 3.54 -14.37 -8.81
CA VAL A 39 4.37 -13.29 -9.36
C VAL A 39 5.72 -13.18 -8.65
N ILE A 40 5.71 -13.21 -7.31
CA ILE A 40 6.94 -13.20 -6.50
C ILE A 40 7.83 -14.38 -6.87
N ASP A 41 7.29 -15.60 -6.93
CA ASP A 41 8.06 -16.81 -7.25
C ASP A 41 8.67 -16.72 -8.66
N ALA A 42 7.96 -16.11 -9.61
CA ALA A 42 8.48 -15.89 -10.96
C ALA A 42 9.61 -14.85 -11.02
N LEU A 43 9.51 -13.76 -10.26
CA LEU A 43 10.56 -12.75 -10.15
C LEU A 43 11.81 -13.32 -9.47
N GLU A 44 11.62 -14.02 -8.35
CA GLU A 44 12.71 -14.69 -7.63
C GLU A 44 13.37 -15.78 -8.48
N GLY A 45 12.58 -16.55 -9.24
CA GLY A 45 13.09 -17.54 -10.21
C GLY A 45 13.91 -16.93 -11.34
N ALA A 46 13.66 -15.66 -11.69
CA ALA A 46 14.47 -14.88 -12.62
C ALA A 46 15.68 -14.19 -11.96
N GLY A 47 15.91 -14.39 -10.66
CA GLY A 47 16.99 -13.77 -9.90
C GLY A 47 16.73 -12.32 -9.51
N ILE A 48 15.49 -11.84 -9.60
CA ILE A 48 15.09 -10.48 -9.26
C ILE A 48 14.60 -10.47 -7.82
N PRO A 49 15.32 -9.86 -6.85
CA PRO A 49 14.80 -9.72 -5.51
C PRO A 49 13.59 -8.80 -5.51
N CYS A 50 12.59 -9.11 -4.70
CA CYS A 50 11.37 -8.31 -4.62
C CYS A 50 10.68 -8.46 -3.27
N CYS A 51 9.90 -7.44 -2.90
CA CYS A 51 9.04 -7.49 -1.71
C CYS A 51 7.76 -6.71 -1.93
N LEU A 52 6.72 -7.07 -1.18
CA LEU A 52 5.46 -6.33 -1.14
C LEU A 52 5.63 -5.03 -0.34
N VAL A 53 5.04 -3.95 -0.85
CA VAL A 53 5.08 -2.60 -0.27
C VAL A 53 3.69 -1.94 -0.30
N GLY A 54 3.59 -0.71 0.20
CA GLY A 54 2.34 0.06 0.27
C GLY A 54 1.29 -0.64 1.14
N VAL A 55 0.03 -0.62 0.71
CA VAL A 55 -1.09 -1.16 1.50
C VAL A 55 -0.91 -2.65 1.85
N ALA A 56 -0.29 -3.46 0.98
CA ALA A 56 -0.02 -4.86 1.30
C ALA A 56 0.92 -5.01 2.51
N ALA A 57 1.96 -4.17 2.58
CA ALA A 57 2.87 -4.15 3.74
C ALA A 57 2.17 -3.63 5.00
N LEU A 58 1.37 -2.55 4.89
CA LEU A 58 0.59 -2.04 6.01
C LEU A 58 -0.35 -3.11 6.60
N LYS A 59 -1.05 -3.86 5.74
CA LYS A 59 -1.91 -4.98 6.18
C LYS A 59 -1.11 -6.07 6.88
N TYR A 60 0.07 -6.41 6.36
CA TYR A 60 0.98 -7.37 6.99
C TYR A 60 1.41 -6.91 8.40
N PHE A 61 1.63 -5.61 8.57
CA PHE A 61 1.95 -4.99 9.85
C PHE A 61 0.71 -4.55 10.67
N GLY A 62 -0.46 -5.15 10.41
CA GLY A 62 -1.64 -5.01 11.27
C GLY A 62 -2.53 -3.80 11.03
N ALA A 63 -2.26 -2.96 10.02
CA ALA A 63 -3.16 -1.86 9.68
C ALA A 63 -4.39 -2.37 8.90
N ALA A 64 -5.59 -1.94 9.31
CA ALA A 64 -6.84 -2.33 8.67
C ALA A 64 -7.13 -1.49 7.42
N ARG A 65 -6.40 -1.76 6.33
CA ARG A 65 -6.59 -1.12 5.02
C ARG A 65 -7.20 -2.07 3.98
N ILE A 66 -7.97 -1.51 3.06
CA ILE A 66 -8.54 -2.22 1.90
C ILE A 66 -7.70 -1.85 0.68
N SER A 67 -7.22 -2.86 -0.05
CA SER A 67 -6.59 -2.71 -1.36
C SER A 67 -6.73 -4.01 -2.13
N GLU A 68 -7.08 -3.86 -3.41
CA GLU A 68 -7.08 -4.91 -4.44
C GLU A 68 -5.78 -4.89 -5.26
N ASP A 69 -4.98 -3.83 -5.09
CA ASP A 69 -3.71 -3.63 -5.76
C ASP A 69 -2.58 -4.25 -4.93
N TRP A 70 -1.78 -5.10 -5.57
CA TRP A 70 -0.53 -5.61 -5.04
C TRP A 70 0.61 -4.77 -5.60
N THR A 71 1.30 -4.05 -4.71
CA THR A 71 2.47 -3.25 -5.09
C THR A 71 3.74 -4.03 -4.76
N ILE A 72 4.57 -4.28 -5.76
CA ILE A 72 5.80 -5.08 -5.64
C ILE A 72 6.99 -4.16 -5.93
N CYS A 73 7.82 -3.97 -4.92
CA CYS A 73 9.11 -3.30 -5.04
C CYS A 73 10.13 -4.24 -5.67
N VAL A 74 10.87 -3.73 -6.65
CA VAL A 74 12.01 -4.40 -7.30
C VAL A 74 13.20 -3.43 -7.36
N PRO A 75 14.46 -3.90 -7.47
CA PRO A 75 15.58 -3.02 -7.71
C PRO A 75 15.34 -2.11 -8.91
N THR A 76 15.68 -0.83 -8.75
CA THR A 76 15.38 0.22 -9.74
C THR A 76 15.94 -0.13 -11.12
N GLU A 77 17.16 -0.64 -11.17
CA GLU A 77 17.86 -1.06 -12.37
C GLU A 77 17.27 -2.33 -13.02
N GLN A 78 16.44 -3.08 -12.29
CA GLN A 78 15.81 -4.32 -12.75
C GLN A 78 14.31 -4.13 -13.08
N LEU A 79 13.74 -2.93 -12.95
CA LEU A 79 12.32 -2.67 -13.21
C LEU A 79 11.89 -3.13 -14.62
N SER A 80 12.71 -2.85 -15.63
CA SER A 80 12.44 -3.28 -17.00
C SER A 80 12.49 -4.80 -17.15
N ALA A 81 13.47 -5.47 -16.53
CA ALA A 81 13.58 -6.93 -16.55
C ALA A 81 12.40 -7.59 -15.82
N ALA A 82 12.01 -7.06 -14.66
CA ALA A 82 10.85 -7.52 -13.91
C ALA A 82 9.56 -7.40 -14.73
N SER A 83 9.35 -6.27 -15.39
CA SER A 83 8.23 -6.08 -16.32
C SER A 83 8.24 -7.12 -17.45
N SER A 84 9.41 -7.43 -18.03
CA SER A 84 9.52 -8.47 -19.07
C SER A 84 9.18 -9.88 -18.56
N VAL A 85 9.51 -10.21 -17.31
CA VAL A 85 9.10 -11.49 -16.69
C VAL A 85 7.58 -11.60 -16.67
N LEU A 86 6.86 -10.59 -16.18
CA LEU A 86 5.40 -10.62 -16.13
C LEU A 86 4.76 -10.62 -17.52
N GLN A 87 5.29 -9.84 -18.47
CA GLN A 87 4.80 -9.84 -19.86
C GLN A 87 4.95 -11.19 -20.57
N SER A 88 5.95 -11.99 -20.16
CA SER A 88 6.13 -13.34 -20.71
C SER A 88 5.11 -14.36 -20.20
N GLN A 89 4.38 -14.02 -19.12
CA GLN A 89 3.36 -14.89 -18.55
C GLN A 89 2.00 -14.67 -19.22
N SER A 90 1.32 -15.76 -19.57
CA SER A 90 0.00 -15.69 -20.19
C SER A 90 -1.10 -15.20 -19.25
N THR A 91 -0.86 -15.23 -17.94
CA THR A 91 -1.81 -14.90 -16.86
C THR A 91 -1.97 -13.40 -16.62
N HIS A 92 -1.02 -12.59 -17.09
CA HIS A 92 -1.02 -11.14 -16.88
C HIS A 92 -1.23 -10.38 -18.19
N GLU A 93 -1.78 -9.17 -18.07
CA GLU A 93 -1.90 -8.21 -19.16
C GLU A 93 -1.26 -6.91 -18.73
N LEU A 94 -0.34 -6.37 -19.56
CA LEU A 94 0.21 -5.04 -19.33
C LEU A 94 -0.89 -4.00 -19.61
N CYS A 95 -1.12 -3.11 -18.67
CA CYS A 95 -2.18 -2.12 -18.74
C CYS A 95 -1.65 -0.75 -19.13
N ALA A 96 -2.57 0.11 -19.57
CA ALA A 96 -2.27 1.52 -19.71
C ALA A 96 -1.85 2.10 -18.35
N PRO A 97 -0.94 3.09 -18.32
CA PRO A 97 -0.53 3.70 -17.07
C PRO A 97 -1.70 4.38 -16.36
N ARG A 98 -1.62 4.46 -15.02
CA ARG A 98 -2.60 5.17 -14.21
C ARG A 98 -2.62 6.66 -14.53
N HIS A 99 -3.68 7.35 -14.09
CA HIS A 99 -3.65 8.81 -14.05
C HIS A 99 -2.62 9.28 -13.01
N PRO A 100 -1.92 10.41 -13.25
CA PRO A 100 -1.07 11.02 -12.25
C PRO A 100 -1.85 11.29 -10.96
N TYR A 101 -1.25 10.94 -9.83
CA TYR A 101 -1.79 11.16 -8.49
C TYR A 101 -0.80 12.01 -7.69
N PRO A 102 -1.27 12.87 -6.76
CA PRO A 102 -0.37 13.65 -5.93
C PRO A 102 0.71 12.80 -5.26
N GLU A 103 1.93 13.33 -5.22
CA GLU A 103 3.08 12.77 -4.52
C GLU A 103 3.53 11.39 -5.03
N SER A 104 3.01 10.96 -6.19
CA SER A 104 3.21 9.62 -6.73
C SER A 104 3.76 9.64 -8.16
N LEU A 105 4.54 8.61 -8.46
CA LEU A 105 5.03 8.29 -9.80
C LEU A 105 4.39 7.02 -10.38
N TYR A 106 3.33 6.50 -9.77
CA TYR A 106 2.73 5.21 -10.18
C TYR A 106 2.24 5.22 -11.63
N HIS A 107 1.84 6.38 -12.17
CA HIS A 107 1.51 6.55 -13.59
C HIS A 107 2.70 6.37 -14.55
N THR A 108 3.92 6.24 -14.03
CA THR A 108 5.13 6.01 -14.84
C THR A 108 5.61 4.57 -14.77
N PHE A 109 5.04 3.75 -13.87
CA PHE A 109 5.53 2.42 -13.59
C PHE A 109 4.66 1.32 -14.21
N PRO A 110 5.22 0.14 -14.54
CA PRO A 110 4.48 -0.96 -15.15
C PRO A 110 3.32 -1.46 -14.27
N LEU A 111 2.10 -1.32 -14.79
CA LEU A 111 0.87 -1.83 -14.19
C LEU A 111 0.40 -3.05 -14.98
N PHE A 112 0.07 -4.13 -14.27
CA PHE A 112 -0.47 -5.34 -14.84
C PHE A 112 -1.83 -5.68 -14.22
N LYS A 113 -2.69 -6.25 -15.04
CA LYS A 113 -3.93 -6.87 -14.58
C LYS A 113 -3.80 -8.38 -14.64
N LEU A 114 -4.27 -9.06 -13.61
CA LEU A 114 -4.44 -10.50 -13.63
C LEU A 114 -5.69 -10.86 -14.45
N LYS A 115 -5.54 -11.69 -15.47
CA LYS A 115 -6.67 -12.05 -16.36
C LYS A 115 -7.75 -12.81 -15.60
N GLY A 116 -9.00 -12.35 -15.76
CA GLY A 116 -10.17 -12.94 -15.09
C GLY A 116 -10.29 -12.58 -13.61
N SER A 117 -9.53 -11.60 -13.12
CA SER A 117 -9.55 -11.17 -11.73
C SER A 117 -9.58 -9.65 -11.61
N VAL A 118 -10.15 -9.18 -10.50
CA VAL A 118 -10.11 -7.76 -10.11
C VAL A 118 -8.75 -7.33 -9.55
N ALA A 119 -7.82 -8.25 -9.36
CA ALA A 119 -6.50 -7.98 -8.78
C ALA A 119 -5.54 -7.35 -9.79
N TRP A 120 -4.80 -6.34 -9.33
CA TRP A 120 -3.78 -5.64 -10.10
C TRP A 120 -2.41 -5.80 -9.47
N ILE A 121 -1.38 -5.81 -10.31
CA ILE A 121 0.03 -5.85 -9.89
C ILE A 121 0.71 -4.58 -10.39
N GLN A 122 1.16 -3.74 -9.46
CA GLN A 122 1.97 -2.57 -9.76
C GLN A 122 3.43 -2.89 -9.41
N LEU A 123 4.32 -2.87 -10.40
CA LEU A 123 5.75 -2.89 -10.13
C LEU A 123 6.21 -1.47 -9.78
N VAL A 124 7.05 -1.32 -8.76
CA VAL A 124 7.62 -0.03 -8.35
C VAL A 124 9.14 -0.17 -8.14
N PRO A 125 9.94 0.83 -8.54
CA PRO A 125 11.38 0.79 -8.32
C PRO A 125 11.74 1.07 -6.86
N SER A 126 12.79 0.42 -6.37
CA SER A 126 13.32 0.59 -5.02
C SER A 126 13.67 2.04 -4.67
N SER A 127 14.07 2.84 -5.66
CA SER A 127 14.33 4.28 -5.50
C SER A 127 13.08 5.05 -5.12
N ASP A 128 11.89 4.64 -5.57
CA ASP A 128 10.62 5.26 -5.18
C ASP A 128 10.12 4.79 -3.82
N CYS A 129 10.46 3.56 -3.42
CA CYS A 129 10.19 3.05 -2.07
C CYS A 129 11.20 3.54 -1.02
N HIS A 130 12.27 4.22 -1.42
CA HIS A 130 13.32 4.74 -0.54
C HIS A 130 13.97 3.69 0.40
N PHE A 131 14.22 2.48 -0.11
CA PHE A 131 15.08 1.51 0.56
C PHE A 131 15.73 0.54 -0.45
N GLU A 132 16.80 -0.12 -0.04
CA GLU A 132 17.49 -1.12 -0.87
C GLU A 132 16.67 -2.42 -0.97
N CYS A 133 16.21 -2.77 -2.17
CA CYS A 133 15.43 -3.96 -2.44
C CYS A 133 16.34 -5.20 -2.53
N THR A 134 16.79 -5.69 -1.37
CA THR A 134 17.72 -6.82 -1.25
C THR A 134 17.19 -7.87 -0.28
N PRO A 135 17.49 -9.17 -0.48
CA PRO A 135 16.96 -10.23 0.38
C PRO A 135 17.26 -10.07 1.88
N SER A 136 18.39 -9.44 2.25
CA SER A 136 18.75 -9.17 3.66
C SER A 136 17.83 -8.15 4.34
N ASN A 137 17.10 -7.35 3.56
CA ASN A 137 16.13 -6.39 4.06
C ASN A 137 14.71 -6.96 4.13
N PHE A 138 14.50 -8.25 3.82
CA PHE A 138 13.18 -8.85 3.79
C PHE A 138 12.92 -9.74 5.00
N GLU A 139 11.65 -9.78 5.42
CA GLU A 139 11.07 -10.85 6.21
C GLU A 139 9.92 -11.50 5.43
N ARG A 140 9.57 -12.73 5.78
CA ARG A 140 8.49 -13.47 5.10
C ARG A 140 7.32 -13.71 6.03
N SER A 141 6.11 -13.53 5.50
CA SER A 141 4.90 -13.97 6.19
C SER A 141 4.82 -15.50 6.27
N HIS A 142 3.85 -16.01 7.04
CA HIS A 142 3.56 -17.45 7.11
C HIS A 142 3.18 -18.08 5.76
N LYS A 143 2.73 -17.28 4.78
CA LYS A 143 2.48 -17.71 3.40
C LYS A 143 3.72 -17.65 2.49
N GLY A 144 4.87 -17.24 3.03
CA GLY A 144 6.12 -17.08 2.28
C GLY A 144 6.21 -15.80 1.46
N LEU A 145 5.25 -14.89 1.56
CA LEU A 145 5.31 -13.59 0.87
C LEU A 145 6.38 -12.68 1.52
N PRO A 146 7.30 -12.09 0.74
CA PRO A 146 8.35 -11.20 1.22
C PRO A 146 7.82 -9.78 1.46
N TYR A 147 8.20 -9.19 2.58
CA TYR A 147 7.96 -7.80 2.96
C TYR A 147 9.29 -7.19 3.42
N ALA A 148 9.45 -5.87 3.31
CA ALA A 148 10.57 -5.21 3.99
C ALA A 148 10.48 -5.46 5.50
N ARG A 149 11.63 -5.69 6.18
CA ARG A 149 11.68 -5.78 7.64
C ARG A 149 11.09 -4.50 8.24
N LEU A 150 10.49 -4.62 9.42
CA LEU A 150 9.77 -3.51 10.06
C LEU A 150 10.62 -2.24 10.25
N ASP A 151 11.88 -2.38 10.68
CA ASP A 151 12.83 -1.27 10.82
C ASP A 151 13.11 -0.58 9.48
N ILE A 152 13.29 -1.36 8.41
CA ILE A 152 13.53 -0.83 7.06
C ILE A 152 12.30 -0.09 6.53
N PHE A 153 11.11 -0.68 6.69
CA PHE A 153 9.88 -0.08 6.20
C PHE A 153 9.53 1.20 6.97
N ALA A 154 9.62 1.16 8.32
CA ALA A 154 9.40 2.34 9.15
C ALA A 154 10.40 3.47 8.86
N GLN A 155 11.69 3.13 8.67
CA GLN A 155 12.71 4.12 8.31
C GLN A 155 12.42 4.76 6.95
N SER A 156 12.05 3.97 5.94
CA SER A 156 11.67 4.47 4.62
C SER A 156 10.51 5.48 4.73
N LEU A 157 9.41 5.12 5.39
CA LEU A 157 8.25 6.01 5.55
C LEU A 157 8.60 7.30 6.32
N LEU A 158 9.48 7.20 7.31
CA LEU A 158 9.97 8.35 8.07
C LEU A 158 10.85 9.26 7.21
N ASP A 159 11.80 8.70 6.46
CA ASP A 159 12.72 9.45 5.61
C ASP A 159 12.02 10.07 4.40
N THR A 160 10.94 9.46 3.88
CA THR A 160 10.10 10.04 2.81
C THR A 160 9.03 11.00 3.31
N TYR A 161 8.89 11.16 4.62
CA TYR A 161 7.83 11.93 5.27
C TYR A 161 6.41 11.47 4.89
N ASP A 162 6.23 10.17 4.65
CA ASP A 162 4.91 9.56 4.42
C ASP A 162 4.18 9.36 5.75
N LEU A 163 3.60 10.46 6.24
CA LEU A 163 2.94 10.49 7.55
C LEU A 163 1.70 9.61 7.60
N VAL A 164 1.01 9.40 6.47
CA VAL A 164 -0.23 8.62 6.44
C VAL A 164 0.08 7.15 6.67
N ASP A 165 1.02 6.61 5.89
CA ASP A 165 1.39 5.20 6.01
C ASP A 165 2.22 4.96 7.29
N LEU A 166 3.05 5.92 7.73
CA LEU A 166 3.80 5.80 8.98
C LEU A 166 2.88 5.76 10.21
N VAL A 167 1.84 6.61 10.25
CA VAL A 167 0.82 6.57 11.31
C VAL A 167 0.14 5.21 11.36
N ASP A 168 -0.21 4.67 10.20
CA ASP A 168 -0.89 3.38 10.13
C ASP A 168 0.01 2.21 10.51
N LEU A 169 1.28 2.25 10.13
CA LEU A 169 2.29 1.28 10.54
C LEU A 169 2.47 1.31 12.07
N VAL A 170 2.62 2.51 12.64
CA VAL A 170 2.76 2.71 14.10
C VAL A 170 1.54 2.18 14.83
N ASP A 171 0.33 2.46 14.33
CA ASP A 171 -0.89 1.99 14.95
C ASP A 171 -1.10 0.48 14.77
N GLY A 172 -0.75 -0.08 13.61
CA GLY A 172 -0.89 -1.50 13.30
C GLY A 172 0.05 -2.39 14.11
N MET A 173 1.27 -1.93 14.39
CA MET A 173 2.24 -2.65 15.21
C MET A 173 2.27 -2.20 16.68
N ASP A 174 1.48 -1.19 17.04
CA ASP A 174 1.49 -0.53 18.35
C ASP A 174 2.91 -0.08 18.80
N LEU A 175 3.67 0.50 17.87
CA LEU A 175 5.08 0.85 18.10
C LEU A 175 5.24 1.87 19.23
N SER A 176 6.26 1.68 20.07
CA SER A 176 6.57 2.56 21.19
C SER A 176 7.64 3.59 20.83
N PRO A 177 7.77 4.69 21.60
CA PRO A 177 8.90 5.62 21.45
C PRO A 177 10.25 4.91 21.53
N GLU A 178 10.42 4.01 22.50
CA GLU A 178 11.66 3.27 22.77
C GLU A 178 12.04 2.37 21.59
N TRP A 179 11.04 1.71 20.98
CA TRP A 179 11.27 0.89 19.79
C TRP A 179 11.93 1.70 18.67
N GLY A 180 11.47 2.94 18.42
CA GLY A 180 12.08 3.80 17.41
C GLY A 180 13.50 4.22 17.76
N ILE A 181 13.80 4.47 19.04
CA ILE A 181 15.16 4.80 19.49
C ILE A 181 16.13 3.63 19.26
N GLU A 182 15.66 2.40 19.44
CA GLU A 182 16.47 1.19 19.28
C GLU A 182 16.65 0.78 17.81
N ASN A 183 15.68 1.07 16.94
CA ASN A 183 15.61 0.50 15.59
C ASN A 183 15.75 1.52 14.45
N LEU A 184 15.54 2.82 14.71
CA LEU A 184 15.52 3.85 13.66
C LEU A 184 16.68 4.85 13.80
N GLN A 185 17.06 5.44 12.66
CA GLN A 185 17.94 6.60 12.58
C GLN A 185 17.12 7.88 12.78
N LEU A 186 17.02 8.32 14.03
CA LEU A 186 16.21 9.47 14.42
C LEU A 186 16.94 10.83 14.37
N ASP A 187 18.26 10.82 14.25
CA ASP A 187 19.07 12.04 14.25
C ASP A 187 19.06 12.73 12.88
N GLY A 188 18.87 14.05 12.86
CA GLY A 188 18.78 14.82 11.63
C GLY A 188 17.34 14.92 11.09
N THR A 189 17.22 15.09 9.78
CA THR A 189 15.95 15.39 9.10
C THR A 189 15.58 14.31 8.09
N VAL A 190 14.36 14.35 7.60
CA VAL A 190 13.92 13.54 6.44
C VAL A 190 14.82 13.74 5.22
N ASP A 191 14.80 12.81 4.26
CA ASP A 191 15.64 12.88 3.05
C ASP A 191 15.06 13.87 2.03
N VAL A 192 15.37 15.15 2.27
CA VAL A 192 15.01 16.25 1.36
C VAL A 192 15.57 16.02 -0.05
N ALA A 193 16.76 15.45 -0.18
CA ALA A 193 17.37 15.21 -1.48
C ALA A 193 16.59 14.14 -2.27
N TRP A 194 16.05 13.12 -1.59
CA TRP A 194 15.13 12.17 -2.19
C TRP A 194 13.84 12.85 -2.65
N ALA A 195 13.21 13.68 -1.80
CA ALA A 195 12.00 14.41 -2.14
C ALA A 195 12.21 15.33 -3.36
N GLU A 196 13.34 16.04 -3.43
CA GLU A 196 13.71 16.89 -4.56
C GLU A 196 13.87 16.09 -5.86
N ARG A 197 14.56 14.94 -5.82
CA ARG A 197 14.70 14.04 -6.98
C ARG A 197 13.35 13.50 -7.45
N LYS A 198 12.47 13.11 -6.51
CA LYS A 198 11.12 12.63 -6.83
C LYS A 198 10.27 13.73 -7.45
N ASN A 199 10.34 14.96 -6.92
CA ASN A 199 9.66 16.12 -7.50
C ASN A 199 10.16 16.46 -8.90
N GLU A 200 11.46 16.32 -9.17
CA GLU A 200 12.01 16.46 -10.52
C GLU A 200 11.43 15.41 -11.48
N ALA A 201 11.38 14.15 -11.05
CA ALA A 201 10.76 13.08 -11.84
C ALA A 201 9.25 13.31 -12.07
N ILE A 202 8.52 13.81 -11.06
CA ILE A 202 7.10 14.15 -11.19
C ILE A 202 6.93 15.24 -12.25
N ARG A 203 7.67 16.34 -12.16
CA ARG A 203 7.65 17.42 -13.16
C ARG A 203 7.98 16.94 -14.57
N ALA A 204 8.91 16.01 -14.71
CA ALA A 204 9.27 15.43 -16.00
C ALA A 204 8.18 14.49 -16.57
N SER A 205 7.31 13.95 -15.71
CA SER A 205 6.33 12.92 -16.10
C SER A 205 4.96 13.45 -16.50
N VAL A 206 4.66 14.72 -16.22
CA VAL A 206 3.34 15.35 -16.48
C VAL A 206 3.49 16.64 -17.28
N PRO A 207 2.48 17.03 -18.08
CA PRO A 207 2.44 18.36 -18.66
C PRO A 207 2.47 19.44 -17.57
N LEU A 208 3.27 20.48 -17.80
CA LEU A 208 3.32 21.62 -16.89
C LEU A 208 2.04 22.47 -17.04
N THR A 209 1.27 22.58 -15.96
CA THR A 209 0.08 23.41 -15.82
C THR A 209 0.20 24.26 -14.55
N ASP A 210 -0.70 25.23 -14.39
CA ASP A 210 -0.75 26.08 -13.21
C ASP A 210 -0.98 25.30 -11.90
N SER A 211 -1.45 24.06 -11.99
CA SER A 211 -1.73 23.18 -10.84
C SER A 211 -0.71 22.05 -10.67
N SER A 212 0.33 21.95 -11.52
CA SER A 212 1.30 20.85 -11.43
C SER A 212 2.05 20.80 -10.09
N CYS A 213 2.20 21.95 -9.41
CA CYS A 213 2.82 21.99 -8.08
C CYS A 213 2.04 21.22 -7.00
N LEU A 214 0.75 20.96 -7.21
CA LEU A 214 -0.08 20.16 -6.28
C LEU A 214 0.25 18.67 -6.34
N LEU A 215 1.08 18.25 -7.29
CA LEU A 215 1.54 16.87 -7.40
C LEU A 215 2.85 16.61 -6.66
N GLU A 216 3.53 17.65 -6.20
CA GLU A 216 4.86 17.55 -5.60
C GLU A 216 4.81 17.24 -4.10
N LEU A 217 5.82 16.51 -3.62
CA LEU A 217 6.05 16.27 -2.21
C LEU A 217 6.55 17.54 -1.52
N ASN A 218 6.24 17.67 -0.24
CA ASN A 218 6.87 18.66 0.62
C ASN A 218 8.36 18.31 0.84
N ALA A 219 9.27 19.21 0.44
CA ALA A 219 10.72 19.04 0.60
C ALA A 219 11.29 19.82 1.80
N ALA A 220 10.47 20.11 2.82
CA ALA A 220 10.95 20.76 4.03
C ALA A 220 11.74 19.79 4.94
N PRO A 221 12.80 20.27 5.62
CA PRO A 221 13.70 19.43 6.43
C PRO A 221 13.11 19.14 7.82
N TRP A 222 12.04 18.35 7.88
CA TRP A 222 11.41 17.96 9.15
C TRP A 222 12.31 17.04 9.98
N GLY A 223 12.37 17.26 11.29
CA GLY A 223 13.22 16.48 12.20
C GLY A 223 12.66 15.09 12.46
N ARG A 224 13.44 14.04 12.16
CA ARG A 224 12.97 12.64 12.24
C ARG A 224 12.53 12.24 13.65
N ARG A 225 13.31 12.61 14.66
CA ARG A 225 12.97 12.40 16.07
C ARG A 225 11.65 13.06 16.46
N GLU A 226 11.47 14.34 16.13
CA GLU A 226 10.25 15.09 16.46
C GLU A 226 9.02 14.48 15.75
N THR A 227 9.16 14.14 14.47
CA THR A 227 8.11 13.46 13.71
C THR A 227 7.74 12.11 14.34
N TRP A 228 8.74 11.27 14.64
CA TRP A 228 8.52 9.97 15.27
C TRP A 228 7.81 10.11 16.61
N GLU A 229 8.37 10.91 17.53
CA GLU A 229 7.82 11.15 18.88
C GLU A 229 6.39 11.70 18.82
N GLY A 230 6.12 12.62 17.88
CA GLY A 230 4.78 13.16 17.65
C GLY A 230 3.77 12.09 17.20
N ILE A 231 4.16 11.20 16.28
CA ILE A 231 3.29 10.13 15.79
C ILE A 231 3.00 9.09 16.87
N VAL A 232 4.03 8.56 17.55
CA VAL A 232 3.83 7.55 18.60
C VAL A 232 3.12 8.12 19.84
N GLY A 233 3.35 9.40 20.14
CA GLY A 233 2.71 10.08 21.27
C GLY A 233 1.23 10.37 21.06
N SER A 234 0.74 10.35 19.81
CA SER A 234 -0.65 10.69 19.45
C SER A 234 -1.52 9.48 19.10
N LYS A 235 -1.08 8.24 19.35
CA LYS A 235 -1.85 7.00 19.07
C LYS A 235 -3.29 7.05 19.60
N GLN A 236 -3.47 7.50 20.84
CA GLN A 236 -4.79 7.53 21.51
C GLN A 236 -5.75 8.59 20.94
N SER A 237 -5.25 9.67 20.34
CA SER A 237 -6.12 10.67 19.69
C SER A 237 -6.64 10.20 18.33
N ARG A 238 -6.01 9.18 17.73
CA ARG A 238 -6.43 8.59 16.44
C ARG A 238 -7.49 7.50 16.57
N ILE A 239 -7.77 7.04 17.79
CA ILE A 239 -8.89 6.12 18.04
C ILE A 239 -10.18 6.89 17.80
N GLY A 240 -10.95 6.44 16.81
CA GLY A 240 -12.21 7.04 16.43
C GLY A 240 -13.22 7.03 17.58
N PRO A 241 -14.15 8.00 17.63
CA PRO A 241 -15.15 8.10 18.69
C PRO A 241 -16.08 6.87 18.76
N GLU A 242 -16.18 6.09 17.69
CA GLU A 242 -16.95 4.86 17.59
C GLU A 242 -16.29 3.66 18.29
N ILE A 243 -15.01 3.77 18.65
CA ILE A 243 -14.23 2.68 19.26
C ILE A 243 -14.00 2.98 20.76
N PRO A 244 -14.38 2.08 21.69
CA PRO A 244 -14.14 2.30 23.11
C PRO A 244 -12.64 2.25 23.47
N LYS A 245 -12.08 3.38 23.89
CA LYS A 245 -10.63 3.56 24.16
C LYS A 245 -10.12 2.74 25.34
N GLU A 246 -11.01 2.31 26.21
CA GLU A 246 -10.74 1.38 27.31
C GLU A 246 -10.22 0.03 26.80
N PHE A 247 -10.66 -0.44 25.64
CA PHE A 247 -10.28 -1.74 25.07
C PHE A 247 -9.20 -1.65 23.99
N TRP A 248 -8.90 -0.45 23.46
CA TRP A 248 -8.02 -0.26 22.32
C TRP A 248 -6.73 0.50 22.65
N ALA A 249 -5.59 -0.04 22.20
CA ALA A 249 -4.27 0.57 22.35
C ALA A 249 -3.99 1.61 21.24
N THR A 250 -4.48 1.34 20.03
CA THR A 250 -4.35 2.18 18.84
C THR A 250 -5.64 2.15 18.02
N ARG A 251 -5.70 2.84 16.87
CA ARG A 251 -6.85 2.75 15.96
C ARG A 251 -7.06 1.36 15.35
N PHE A 252 -6.05 0.48 15.38
CA PHE A 252 -6.09 -0.84 14.75
C PHE A 252 -5.90 -2.01 15.71
N ARG A 253 -5.50 -1.74 16.97
CA ARG A 253 -5.06 -2.77 17.90
C ARG A 253 -5.79 -2.71 19.23
N PRO A 254 -6.48 -3.80 19.62
CA PRO A 254 -6.91 -4.00 21.00
C PRO A 254 -5.72 -4.03 21.97
N LYS A 255 -5.96 -3.69 23.24
CA LYS A 255 -4.94 -3.80 24.28
C LYS A 255 -4.58 -5.27 24.52
N GLY A 256 -3.28 -5.57 24.56
CA GLY A 256 -2.78 -6.93 24.81
C GLY A 256 -2.82 -7.85 23.59
N ASP A 257 -3.17 -7.34 22.41
CA ASP A 257 -3.20 -8.15 21.19
C ASP A 257 -1.78 -8.57 20.74
N GLN A 258 -1.67 -9.75 20.15
CA GLN A 258 -0.40 -10.36 19.74
C GLN A 258 0.11 -9.82 18.40
N ASP A 259 1.43 -9.82 18.19
CA ASP A 259 2.04 -9.37 16.94
C ASP A 259 1.26 -9.83 15.68
N PRO A 260 0.75 -8.90 14.85
CA PRO A 260 -0.16 -9.22 13.75
C PRO A 260 0.46 -10.09 12.67
N ARG A 261 1.79 -10.22 12.65
CA ARG A 261 2.53 -11.06 11.69
C ARG A 261 2.49 -12.54 12.06
N LEU A 262 2.20 -12.85 13.32
CA LEU A 262 2.10 -14.22 13.81
C LEU A 262 0.79 -14.87 13.34
N PRO A 263 0.77 -16.20 13.11
CA PRO A 263 -0.47 -16.90 12.85
C PRO A 263 -1.45 -16.68 14.00
N ARG A 264 -2.65 -16.19 13.69
CA ARG A 264 -3.72 -16.05 14.67
C ARG A 264 -4.11 -17.43 15.20
N GLY A 265 -4.22 -17.57 16.53
CA GLY A 265 -4.87 -18.72 17.14
C GLY A 265 -6.36 -18.77 16.80
N GLU A 266 -6.99 -19.94 16.94
CA GLU A 266 -8.45 -20.05 16.83
C GLU A 266 -9.12 -19.08 17.82
N GLY A 267 -9.99 -18.18 17.32
CA GLY A 267 -10.74 -17.21 18.14
C GLY A 267 -10.13 -15.82 18.29
N ALA A 268 -8.97 -15.53 17.70
CA ALA A 268 -8.37 -14.18 17.78
C ALA A 268 -9.13 -13.14 16.95
N PHE A 269 -9.41 -11.97 17.55
CA PHE A 269 -10.15 -10.84 16.95
C PHE A 269 -9.51 -10.32 15.67
N ASP A 270 -10.13 -10.56 14.52
CA ASP A 270 -9.69 -10.11 13.20
C ASP A 270 -10.39 -8.81 12.84
N SER A 271 -9.73 -7.67 13.07
CA SER A 271 -10.26 -6.34 12.77
C SER A 271 -10.80 -6.18 11.34
N LEU A 272 -10.30 -6.96 10.36
CA LEU A 272 -10.79 -6.92 8.97
C LEU A 272 -12.05 -7.78 8.73
N LYS A 273 -12.30 -8.80 9.55
CA LYS A 273 -13.48 -9.68 9.44
C LYS A 273 -14.57 -9.36 10.46
N ASP A 274 -14.17 -8.93 11.64
CA ASP A 274 -15.05 -8.72 12.79
C ASP A 274 -15.62 -7.30 12.83
N MET A 275 -14.98 -6.34 12.14
CA MET A 275 -15.64 -5.10 11.74
C MET A 275 -16.50 -5.35 10.50
N LYS A 276 -17.77 -5.71 10.72
CA LYS A 276 -18.74 -5.79 9.62
C LYS A 276 -18.99 -4.38 9.07
N TYR A 277 -18.54 -4.13 7.84
CA TYR A 277 -19.09 -3.06 7.02
C TYR A 277 -20.55 -3.41 6.69
N SER A 278 -21.49 -2.54 7.06
CA SER A 278 -22.85 -2.62 6.54
C SER A 278 -22.77 -2.47 5.02
N GLY A 279 -23.14 -3.52 4.29
CA GLY A 279 -23.10 -3.55 2.82
C GLY A 279 -24.18 -2.68 2.15
N ASP A 280 -24.57 -1.57 2.75
CA ASP A 280 -25.48 -0.60 2.15
C ASP A 280 -24.65 0.48 1.44
N PRO A 281 -24.63 0.53 0.09
CA PRO A 281 -23.81 1.48 -0.67
C PRO A 281 -24.15 2.95 -0.42
N GLY A 282 -25.23 3.23 0.33
CA GLY A 282 -25.68 4.56 0.70
C GLY A 282 -25.40 4.98 2.16
N ASN A 283 -24.79 4.14 2.99
CA ASN A 283 -24.70 4.40 4.42
C ASN A 283 -23.30 4.10 4.97
N TYR A 284 -22.39 5.09 4.89
CA TYR A 284 -21.03 5.04 5.44
C TYR A 284 -20.97 5.18 6.96
N ASP A 285 -22.00 4.76 7.69
CA ASP A 285 -22.03 4.87 9.15
C ASP A 285 -22.47 3.56 9.79
N VAL A 286 -21.74 3.21 10.86
CA VAL A 286 -21.92 2.13 11.83
C VAL A 286 -21.14 0.83 11.53
N VAL A 287 -19.97 0.74 12.19
CA VAL A 287 -19.32 -0.54 12.52
C VAL A 287 -20.11 -1.21 13.65
N VAL A 288 -20.71 -2.37 13.40
CA VAL A 288 -21.31 -3.19 14.46
C VAL A 288 -20.27 -4.21 14.92
N VAL A 289 -19.54 -3.90 15.99
CA VAL A 289 -18.69 -4.88 16.70
C VAL A 289 -19.58 -5.63 17.70
N ASN A 290 -19.57 -6.97 17.65
CA ASN A 290 -20.26 -7.80 18.63
C ASN A 290 -19.36 -7.97 19.87
N TRP A 291 -19.50 -7.07 20.83
CA TRP A 291 -18.61 -6.94 21.99
C TRP A 291 -18.65 -8.12 22.97
N ASP A 292 -19.66 -8.99 22.90
CA ASP A 292 -19.79 -10.16 23.78
C ASP A 292 -18.71 -11.23 23.51
N GLN A 293 -18.00 -11.17 22.37
CA GLN A 293 -16.92 -12.12 22.03
C GLN A 293 -15.51 -11.62 22.38
N VAL A 294 -15.33 -10.32 22.64
CA VAL A 294 -14.01 -9.72 22.92
C VAL A 294 -13.65 -9.79 24.41
N ALA A 295 -14.64 -9.99 25.29
CA ALA A 295 -14.45 -9.98 26.74
C ALA A 295 -13.97 -11.32 27.35
N GLU A 296 -13.86 -12.39 26.56
CA GLU A 296 -13.51 -13.75 27.05
C GLU A 296 -12.12 -14.28 26.64
N THR A 297 -11.26 -13.45 26.04
CA THR A 297 -9.85 -13.77 25.72
C THR A 297 -8.88 -12.83 26.43
#